data_AF-A0A6P0SWX7-F1
#
_entry.id   AF-A0A6P0SWX7-F1
#
_cell.length_a   1.000
_cell.length_b   1.000
_cell.length_c   1.000
_cell.angle_alpha   90.00
_cell.angle_beta   90.00
_cell.angle_gamma   90.00
#
_symmetry.space_group_name_H-M   'P 1'
#
loop_
_entity.id
_entity.type
_entity.pdbx_description
1 polymer ?
#
loop_
_entity_poly.entity_id
_entity_poly.type
_entity_poly.pdbx_seq_one_letter_code
_entity_poly.pdbx_strand_id
1 'polypeptide(L)'
;MIETTKKSNDVNELLTSKIYWLNQLSDELPETNIIPDYVRPVVYSGRNKLITFELPEQVSQAIIKFANNSYWSIYLVLVSSLYLLVQKYTGNNDIIVGIPIYQTEGIENLSNKTLPLRVKVTKDLTFKNLLIRVKDTILNAYTHQDYPLNELFNLLNIPKSNNRNQIYDIVIILENIHNQNYSLDINNDLTISF
;
A
#
# COMPACT_ATOMS: atom_id res chain seq x y z
N MET A 1 28.38 -28.49 4.97
CA MET A 1 26.94 -28.79 5.22
C MET A 1 26.12 -27.59 5.70
N ILE A 2 26.72 -26.48 6.18
CA ILE A 2 25.97 -25.32 6.70
C ILE A 2 25.62 -24.30 5.60
N GLU A 3 26.47 -24.11 4.58
CA GLU A 3 26.22 -23.18 3.46
C GLU A 3 25.10 -23.64 2.52
N THR A 4 24.94 -24.95 2.34
CA THR A 4 23.87 -25.53 1.52
C THR A 4 22.47 -25.30 2.10
N THR A 5 22.35 -25.27 3.43
CA THR A 5 21.06 -25.11 4.13
C THR A 5 20.61 -23.65 4.18
N LYS A 6 21.54 -22.69 4.29
CA LYS A 6 21.23 -21.25 4.24
C LYS A 6 20.80 -20.84 2.83
N LYS A 7 21.54 -21.26 1.81
CA LYS A 7 21.24 -20.98 0.41
C LYS A 7 19.94 -21.64 -0.06
N SER A 8 19.59 -22.83 0.46
CA SER A 8 18.29 -23.47 0.19
C SER A 8 17.12 -22.75 0.86
N ASN A 9 17.31 -22.23 2.08
CA ASN A 9 16.30 -21.43 2.76
C ASN A 9 16.05 -20.09 2.04
N ASP A 10 17.11 -19.41 1.63
CA ASP A 10 17.00 -18.13 0.90
C ASP A 10 16.26 -18.31 -0.44
N VAL A 11 16.52 -19.41 -1.16
CA VAL A 11 15.80 -19.73 -2.41
C VAL A 11 14.33 -20.06 -2.16
N ASN A 12 14.02 -20.82 -1.10
CA ASN A 12 12.63 -21.16 -0.75
C ASN A 12 11.84 -19.92 -0.32
N GLU A 13 12.46 -19.00 0.41
CA GLU A 13 11.85 -17.74 0.84
C GLU A 13 11.57 -16.81 -0.36
N LEU A 14 12.51 -16.72 -1.29
CA LEU A 14 12.34 -15.96 -2.53
C LEU A 14 11.19 -16.54 -3.40
N LEU A 15 11.13 -17.87 -3.53
CA LEU A 15 10.05 -18.55 -4.26
C LEU A 15 8.69 -18.33 -3.59
N THR A 16 8.63 -18.42 -2.26
CA THR A 16 7.41 -18.18 -1.48
C THR A 16 6.92 -16.75 -1.69
N SER A 17 7.82 -15.77 -1.63
CA SER A 17 7.49 -14.36 -1.85
C SER A 17 7.05 -14.09 -3.29
N LYS A 18 7.71 -14.71 -4.28
CA LYS A 18 7.28 -14.65 -5.68
C LYS A 18 5.87 -15.18 -5.87
N ILE A 19 5.55 -16.34 -5.29
CA ILE A 19 4.21 -16.94 -5.37
C ILE A 19 3.17 -16.03 -4.72
N TYR A 20 3.46 -15.47 -3.54
CA TYR A 20 2.58 -14.52 -2.89
C TYR A 20 2.24 -13.33 -3.80
N TRP A 21 3.25 -12.67 -4.37
CA TRP A 21 3.02 -11.49 -5.19
C TRP A 21 2.37 -11.80 -6.53
N LEU A 22 2.67 -12.95 -7.14
CA LEU A 22 1.93 -13.44 -8.30
C LEU A 22 0.44 -13.58 -7.95
N ASN A 23 0.09 -14.22 -6.84
CA ASN A 23 -1.30 -14.38 -6.43
C ASN A 23 -2.01 -13.04 -6.15
N GLN A 24 -1.29 -11.98 -5.76
CA GLN A 24 -1.86 -10.65 -5.55
C GLN A 24 -2.07 -9.88 -6.86
N LEU A 25 -1.17 -10.05 -7.84
CA LEU A 25 -1.02 -9.11 -8.97
C LEU A 25 -1.16 -9.75 -10.35
N SER A 26 -1.33 -11.07 -10.48
CA SER A 26 -1.45 -11.73 -11.79
C SER A 26 -2.81 -11.54 -12.46
N ASP A 27 -3.86 -11.35 -11.65
CA ASP A 27 -5.20 -11.03 -12.16
C ASP A 27 -5.23 -9.60 -12.72
N GLU A 28 -6.25 -9.30 -13.53
CA GLU A 28 -6.50 -7.94 -14.03
C GLU A 28 -6.38 -6.91 -12.90
N LEU A 29 -5.49 -5.94 -13.09
CA LEU A 29 -5.22 -4.92 -12.09
C LEU A 29 -6.30 -3.84 -12.19
N PRO A 30 -7.00 -3.54 -11.09
CA PRO A 30 -8.02 -2.51 -11.10
C PRO A 30 -7.36 -1.14 -11.27
N GLU A 31 -7.91 -0.31 -12.15
CA GLU A 31 -7.61 1.12 -12.13
C GLU A 31 -8.36 1.77 -10.97
N THR A 32 -7.74 2.71 -10.27
CA THR A 32 -8.36 3.39 -9.12
C THR A 32 -9.66 4.11 -9.53
N ASN A 33 -9.74 4.60 -10.79
CA ASN A 33 -10.88 5.37 -11.35
C ASN A 33 -11.28 6.60 -10.52
N ILE A 34 -10.35 7.20 -9.78
CA ILE A 34 -10.57 8.54 -9.24
C ILE A 34 -10.72 9.49 -10.42
N ILE A 35 -11.82 10.24 -10.44
CA ILE A 35 -12.11 11.22 -11.49
C ILE A 35 -11.23 12.45 -11.20
N PRO A 36 -10.27 12.78 -12.08
CA PRO A 36 -9.43 13.94 -11.88
C PRO A 36 -10.17 15.23 -12.26
N ASP A 37 -9.86 16.33 -11.58
CA ASP A 37 -10.40 17.66 -11.92
C ASP A 37 -9.86 18.19 -13.27
N TYR A 38 -8.70 17.69 -13.71
CA TYR A 38 -8.01 18.12 -14.92
C TYR A 38 -7.55 16.94 -15.76
N VAL A 39 -7.37 17.16 -17.07
CA VAL A 39 -6.78 16.16 -17.97
C VAL A 39 -5.38 15.80 -17.49
N ARG A 40 -5.09 14.50 -17.38
CA ARG A 40 -3.77 14.00 -16.96
C ARG A 40 -2.70 14.44 -17.98
N PRO A 41 -1.61 15.09 -17.53
CA PRO A 41 -0.47 15.41 -18.39
C PRO A 41 0.19 14.16 -18.98
N VAL A 42 0.84 14.29 -20.15
CA VAL A 42 1.57 13.17 -20.80
C VAL A 42 2.81 12.73 -19.99
N VAL A 43 3.40 13.65 -19.22
CA VAL A 43 4.56 13.41 -18.34
C VAL A 43 4.23 13.92 -16.94
N TYR A 44 4.63 13.17 -15.91
CA TYR A 44 4.43 13.56 -14.52
C TYR A 44 5.01 14.94 -14.27
N SER A 45 4.19 15.87 -13.79
CA SER A 45 4.61 17.27 -13.68
C SER A 45 5.40 17.59 -12.40
N GLY A 46 5.38 16.69 -11.41
CA GLY A 46 5.96 16.92 -10.07
C GLY A 46 5.35 18.08 -9.28
N ARG A 47 4.25 18.67 -9.79
CA ARG A 47 3.53 19.75 -9.11
C ARG A 47 2.55 19.15 -8.12
N ASN A 48 2.84 19.37 -6.85
CA ASN A 48 2.08 18.81 -5.73
C ASN A 48 1.55 19.97 -4.88
N LYS A 49 0.40 19.79 -4.22
CA LYS A 49 -0.13 20.74 -3.24
C LYS A 49 -0.44 19.99 -1.94
N LEU A 50 0.05 20.49 -0.82
CA LEU A 50 -0.32 20.00 0.49
C LEU A 50 -1.65 20.65 0.93
N ILE A 51 -2.59 19.82 1.38
CA ILE A 51 -3.84 20.27 2.00
C ILE A 51 -3.91 19.61 3.36
N THR A 52 -4.01 20.43 4.40
CA THR A 52 -4.15 19.96 5.79
C THR A 52 -5.61 20.03 6.19
N PHE A 53 -6.06 19.01 6.92
CA PHE A 53 -7.37 18.98 7.55
C PHE A 53 -7.24 18.32 8.91
N GLU A 54 -8.19 18.60 9.80
CA GLU A 54 -8.24 18.00 11.13
C GLU A 54 -9.44 17.06 11.23
N LEU A 55 -9.24 15.90 11.85
CA LEU A 55 -10.36 15.05 12.25
C LEU A 55 -11.03 15.67 13.47
N PRO A 56 -12.38 15.76 13.51
CA PRO A 56 -13.08 16.24 14.70
C PRO A 56 -12.66 15.47 15.93
N GLU A 57 -12.52 16.16 17.06
CA GLU A 57 -12.02 15.58 18.33
C GLU A 57 -12.78 14.31 18.73
N GLN A 58 -14.11 14.30 18.57
CA GLN A 58 -14.91 13.13 18.91
C GLN A 58 -14.55 11.91 18.05
N VAL A 59 -14.20 12.12 16.77
CA VAL A 59 -13.82 11.05 15.85
C VAL A 59 -12.42 10.54 16.17
N SER A 60 -11.45 11.45 16.37
CA SER A 60 -10.08 11.05 16.69
C SER A 60 -10.01 10.30 18.02
N GLN A 61 -10.70 10.77 19.06
CA GLN A 61 -10.78 10.06 20.36
C GLN A 61 -11.44 8.69 20.23
N ALA A 62 -12.50 8.57 19.42
CA ALA A 62 -13.16 7.29 19.19
C ALA A 62 -12.22 6.28 18.51
N ILE A 63 -11.44 6.72 17.52
CA ILE A 63 -10.43 5.89 16.84
C ILE A 63 -9.34 5.46 17.82
N ILE A 64 -8.77 6.39 18.58
CA ILE A 64 -7.71 6.12 19.56
C ILE A 64 -8.19 5.11 20.61
N LYS A 65 -9.41 5.29 21.13
CA LYS A 65 -10.01 4.38 22.10
C LYS A 65 -10.28 3.00 21.51
N PHE A 66 -10.83 2.94 20.29
CA PHE A 66 -11.04 1.67 19.58
C PHE A 66 -9.73 0.91 19.34
N ALA A 67 -8.67 1.65 18.99
CA ALA A 67 -7.34 1.13 18.75
C ALA A 67 -6.55 0.83 20.03
N ASN A 68 -7.12 1.11 21.21
CA ASN A 68 -6.47 0.96 22.51
C ASN A 68 -5.08 1.65 22.57
N ASN A 69 -4.99 2.87 22.02
CA ASN A 69 -3.75 3.66 21.91
C ASN A 69 -2.61 3.00 21.11
N SER A 70 -2.88 1.92 20.35
CA SER A 70 -1.89 1.29 19.48
C SER A 70 -1.84 2.01 18.13
N TYR A 71 -0.69 2.61 17.78
CA TYR A 71 -0.50 3.23 16.46
C TYR A 71 -0.79 2.23 15.33
N TRP A 72 -0.39 0.97 15.48
CA TRP A 72 -0.68 -0.08 14.50
C TRP A 72 -2.19 -0.26 14.29
N SER A 73 -2.96 -0.36 15.37
CA SER A 73 -4.42 -0.47 15.27
C SER A 73 -5.06 0.80 14.69
N ILE A 74 -4.52 1.99 15.01
CA ILE A 74 -4.96 3.26 14.39
C ILE A 74 -4.72 3.20 12.88
N TYR A 75 -3.52 2.79 12.46
CA TYR A 75 -3.18 2.65 11.04
C TYR A 75 -4.14 1.72 10.30
N LEU A 76 -4.46 0.55 10.89
CA LEU A 76 -5.43 -0.38 10.30
C LEU A 76 -6.82 0.27 10.10
N VAL A 77 -7.28 1.07 11.05
CA VAL A 77 -8.55 1.79 10.95
C VAL A 77 -8.49 2.83 9.83
N LEU A 78 -7.40 3.59 9.73
CA LEU A 78 -7.22 4.62 8.70
C LEU A 78 -7.15 3.99 7.29
N VAL A 79 -6.35 2.94 7.10
CA VAL A 79 -6.26 2.21 5.82
C VAL A 79 -7.61 1.61 5.44
N SER A 80 -8.32 0.97 6.37
CA SER A 80 -9.64 0.40 6.12
C SER A 80 -10.67 1.47 5.74
N SER A 81 -10.61 2.64 6.39
CA SER A 81 -11.47 3.77 6.10
C SER A 81 -11.17 4.37 4.73
N LEU A 82 -9.90 4.42 4.33
CA LEU A 82 -9.49 4.85 2.99
C LEU A 82 -10.06 3.93 1.91
N TYR A 83 -9.99 2.61 2.09
CA TYR A 83 -10.59 1.67 1.14
C TYR A 83 -12.10 1.90 0.96
N LEU A 84 -12.83 2.14 2.06
CA LEU A 84 -14.25 2.49 1.99
C LEU A 84 -14.50 3.83 1.32
N LEU A 85 -13.63 4.82 1.56
CA LEU A 85 -13.70 6.12 0.92
C LEU A 85 -13.56 5.96 -0.59
N VAL A 86 -12.48 5.31 -1.05
CA VAL A 86 -12.22 5.08 -2.47
C VAL A 86 -13.37 4.30 -3.11
N GLN A 87 -13.82 3.21 -2.50
CA GLN A 87 -14.97 2.44 -2.99
C GLN A 87 -16.22 3.31 -3.16
N LYS A 88 -16.51 4.21 -2.21
CA LYS A 88 -17.68 5.12 -2.29
C LYS A 88 -17.56 6.15 -3.41
N TYR A 89 -16.36 6.65 -3.68
CA TYR A 89 -16.14 7.67 -4.71
C TYR A 89 -16.05 7.08 -6.12
N THR A 90 -15.52 5.87 -6.27
CA THR A 90 -15.21 5.28 -7.59
C THR A 90 -16.14 4.13 -7.96
N GLY A 91 -16.85 3.56 -6.99
CA GLY A 91 -17.67 2.36 -7.18
C GLY A 91 -16.86 1.07 -7.33
N ASN A 92 -15.53 1.15 -7.32
CA ASN A 92 -14.65 -0.01 -7.49
C ASN A 92 -14.59 -0.84 -6.21
N ASN A 93 -14.76 -2.15 -6.36
CA ASN A 93 -14.71 -3.11 -5.25
C ASN A 93 -13.36 -3.83 -5.15
N ASP A 94 -12.44 -3.60 -6.09
CA ASP A 94 -11.08 -4.12 -6.08
C ASP A 94 -10.16 -2.91 -6.18
N ILE A 95 -9.37 -2.66 -5.13
CA ILE A 95 -8.63 -1.40 -4.97
C ILE A 95 -7.21 -1.76 -4.59
N ILE A 96 -6.24 -1.06 -5.19
CA ILE A 96 -4.83 -1.13 -4.78
C ILE A 96 -4.40 0.23 -4.25
N VAL A 97 -3.84 0.24 -3.04
CA VAL A 97 -3.18 1.41 -2.45
C VAL A 97 -1.72 1.09 -2.17
N GLY A 98 -0.85 2.10 -2.25
CA GLY A 98 0.53 2.00 -1.82
C GLY A 98 0.65 2.19 -0.32
N ILE A 99 1.44 1.33 0.31
CA ILE A 99 1.88 1.52 1.70
C ILE A 99 3.41 1.57 1.74
N PRO A 100 4.03 2.38 2.63
CA PRO A 100 5.47 2.31 2.85
C PRO A 100 5.87 0.91 3.34
N ILE A 101 7.09 0.49 3.02
CA ILE A 101 7.68 -0.70 3.61
C ILE A 101 7.87 -0.52 5.12
N TYR A 102 7.92 -1.63 5.85
CA TYR A 102 8.23 -1.62 7.28
C TYR A 102 9.74 -1.76 7.47
N GLN A 103 10.41 -0.66 7.80
CA GLN A 103 11.87 -0.65 8.00
C GLN A 103 12.22 -0.77 9.48
N THR A 104 13.05 -1.76 9.81
CA THR A 104 13.82 -1.76 11.05
C THR A 104 15.12 -1.00 10.82
N GLU A 105 15.54 -0.18 11.77
CA GLU A 105 16.77 0.64 11.68
C GLU A 105 17.98 -0.17 11.15
N GLY A 106 18.75 0.41 10.21
CA GLY A 106 20.02 -0.15 9.74
C GLY A 106 20.05 -0.85 8.37
N ILE A 107 18.97 -0.81 7.59
CA ILE A 107 18.93 -1.38 6.23
C ILE A 107 18.86 -0.26 5.19
N GLU A 108 19.99 0.03 4.52
CA GLU A 108 20.08 1.15 3.55
C GLU A 108 19.75 0.75 2.10
N ASN A 109 19.60 -0.55 1.79
CA ASN A 109 19.40 -1.05 0.42
C ASN A 109 18.11 -1.86 0.30
N LEU A 110 16.97 -1.17 0.30
CA LEU A 110 15.65 -1.80 0.13
C LEU A 110 15.26 -1.81 -1.35
N SER A 111 14.89 -2.99 -1.86
CA SER A 111 14.46 -3.17 -3.25
C SER A 111 13.20 -2.37 -3.59
N ASN A 112 12.35 -2.13 -2.61
CA ASN A 112 11.07 -1.43 -2.72
C ASN A 112 11.04 -0.27 -1.72
N LYS A 113 10.47 0.87 -2.12
CA LYS A 113 10.12 1.97 -1.19
C LYS A 113 8.69 1.82 -0.63
N THR A 114 7.82 1.21 -1.42
CA THR A 114 6.40 1.03 -1.14
C THR A 114 5.91 -0.29 -1.71
N LEU A 115 4.86 -0.83 -1.10
CA LEU A 115 4.24 -2.09 -1.48
C LEU A 115 2.81 -1.85 -1.96
N PRO A 116 2.36 -2.52 -3.03
CA PRO A 116 0.97 -2.53 -3.43
C PRO A 116 0.16 -3.39 -2.43
N LEU A 117 -0.83 -2.78 -1.81
CA LEU A 117 -1.81 -3.44 -0.97
C LEU A 117 -3.09 -3.55 -1.78
N ARG A 118 -3.47 -4.75 -2.24
CA ARG A 118 -4.71 -5.01 -2.99
C ARG A 118 -5.77 -5.57 -2.05
N VAL A 119 -6.94 -4.92 -1.97
CA VAL A 119 -8.05 -5.38 -1.14
C VAL A 119 -9.36 -5.29 -1.90
N LYS A 120 -10.14 -6.37 -1.82
CA LYS A 120 -11.51 -6.42 -2.33
C LYS A 120 -12.51 -5.98 -1.25
N VAL A 121 -13.22 -4.88 -1.50
CA VAL A 121 -14.25 -4.29 -0.66
C VAL A 121 -15.62 -4.61 -1.26
N THR A 122 -16.33 -5.58 -0.69
CA THR A 122 -17.66 -5.96 -1.15
C THR A 122 -18.76 -5.30 -0.30
N LYS A 123 -19.96 -5.14 -0.85
CA LYS A 123 -21.08 -4.43 -0.16
C LYS A 123 -21.57 -5.14 1.11
N ASP A 124 -21.37 -6.44 1.20
CA ASP A 124 -21.74 -7.31 2.33
C ASP A 124 -20.66 -7.38 3.41
N LEU A 125 -19.48 -6.80 3.16
CA LEU A 125 -18.36 -6.83 4.09
C LEU A 125 -18.62 -5.87 5.26
N THR A 126 -18.72 -6.40 6.48
CA THR A 126 -18.75 -5.56 7.68
C THR A 126 -17.41 -4.83 7.85
N PHE A 127 -17.42 -3.66 8.49
CA PHE A 127 -16.18 -2.93 8.79
C PHE A 127 -15.18 -3.78 9.57
N LYS A 128 -15.66 -4.61 10.51
CA LYS A 128 -14.82 -5.53 11.28
C LYS A 128 -14.10 -6.54 10.37
N ASN A 129 -14.82 -7.12 9.41
CA ASN A 129 -14.23 -8.07 8.46
C ASN A 129 -13.24 -7.38 7.51
N LEU A 130 -13.53 -6.13 7.11
CA LEU A 130 -12.58 -5.32 6.35
C LEU A 130 -11.29 -5.09 7.13
N LEU A 131 -11.39 -4.69 8.40
CA LEU A 131 -10.24 -4.46 9.27
C LEU A 131 -9.35 -5.70 9.40
N ILE A 132 -9.96 -6.87 9.60
CA ILE A 132 -9.24 -8.16 9.67
C ILE A 132 -8.54 -8.43 8.34
N ARG A 133 -9.24 -8.25 7.22
CA ARG A 133 -8.69 -8.45 5.88
C ARG A 133 -7.50 -7.54 5.61
N VAL A 134 -7.65 -6.24 5.87
CA VAL A 134 -6.59 -5.23 5.71
C VAL A 134 -5.39 -5.59 6.58
N LYS A 135 -5.60 -5.95 7.85
CA LYS A 135 -4.53 -6.40 8.75
C LYS A 135 -3.77 -7.58 8.17
N ASP A 136 -4.47 -8.63 7.75
CA ASP A 136 -3.83 -9.83 7.22
C ASP A 136 -3.10 -9.54 5.90
N THR A 137 -3.67 -8.71 5.02
CA THR A 137 -3.00 -8.31 3.77
C THR A 137 -1.74 -7.48 4.04
N ILE A 138 -1.75 -6.54 4.98
CA ILE A 138 -0.55 -5.74 5.30
C ILE A 138 0.53 -6.63 5.91
N LEU A 139 0.18 -7.50 6.86
CA LEU A 139 1.15 -8.39 7.49
C LEU A 139 1.82 -9.30 6.46
N ASN A 140 1.04 -9.90 5.56
CA ASN A 140 1.60 -10.72 4.47
C ASN A 140 2.46 -9.88 3.51
N ALA A 141 2.04 -8.66 3.16
CA ALA A 141 2.84 -7.76 2.33
C ALA A 141 4.20 -7.45 2.98
N TYR A 142 4.23 -7.17 4.28
CA TYR A 142 5.46 -6.93 5.03
C TYR A 142 6.33 -8.19 5.15
N THR A 143 5.75 -9.38 5.30
CA THR A 143 6.50 -10.65 5.26
C THR A 143 7.24 -10.85 3.92
N HIS A 144 6.69 -10.32 2.82
CA HIS A 144 7.25 -10.47 1.48
C HIS A 144 7.87 -9.19 0.90
N GLN A 145 8.18 -8.20 1.75
CA GLN A 145 8.58 -6.85 1.32
C GLN A 145 9.93 -6.79 0.60
N ASP A 146 10.82 -7.75 0.86
CA ASP A 146 12.18 -7.76 0.29
C ASP A 146 12.22 -8.28 -1.15
N TYR A 147 11.12 -8.87 -1.63
CA TYR A 147 11.02 -9.37 -2.99
C TYR A 147 11.01 -8.23 -4.03
N PRO A 148 11.86 -8.25 -5.07
CA PRO A 148 11.99 -7.15 -6.03
C PRO A 148 10.76 -7.06 -6.96
N LEU A 149 9.81 -6.20 -6.61
CA LEU A 149 8.55 -6.07 -7.36
C LEU A 149 8.74 -5.59 -8.80
N ASN A 150 9.79 -4.81 -9.07
CA ASN A 150 10.11 -4.38 -10.43
C ASN A 150 10.33 -5.55 -11.39
N GLU A 151 10.94 -6.65 -10.93
CA GLU A 151 11.12 -7.86 -11.76
C GLU A 151 9.78 -8.54 -12.04
N LEU A 152 8.89 -8.57 -11.05
CA LEU A 152 7.56 -9.13 -11.19
C LEU A 152 6.70 -8.31 -12.15
N PHE A 153 6.76 -6.99 -12.08
CA PHE A 153 6.01 -6.13 -12.99
C PHE A 153 6.44 -6.34 -14.44
N ASN A 154 7.74 -6.50 -14.67
CA ASN A 154 8.26 -6.88 -15.99
C ASN A 154 7.75 -8.27 -16.42
N LEU A 155 7.75 -9.26 -15.52
CA LEU A 155 7.25 -10.61 -15.80
C LEU A 155 5.75 -10.62 -16.16
N LEU A 156 4.96 -9.78 -15.48
CA LEU A 156 3.52 -9.63 -15.72
C LEU A 156 3.20 -8.70 -16.90
N ASN A 157 4.23 -8.18 -17.59
CA ASN A 157 4.10 -7.20 -18.68
C ASN A 157 3.27 -5.96 -18.30
N ILE A 158 3.39 -5.52 -17.05
CA ILE A 158 2.70 -4.32 -16.57
C ILE A 158 3.34 -3.10 -17.22
N PRO A 159 2.57 -2.26 -17.94
CA PRO A 159 3.14 -1.15 -18.70
C PRO A 159 3.71 -0.10 -17.75
N LYS A 160 4.94 0.34 -18.04
CA LYS A 160 5.49 1.52 -17.37
C LYS A 160 4.75 2.76 -17.85
N SER A 161 4.45 3.66 -16.92
CA SER A 161 3.90 4.97 -17.24
C SER A 161 4.89 6.08 -16.90
N ASN A 162 4.90 7.12 -17.72
CA ASN A 162 5.69 8.34 -17.50
C ASN A 162 4.92 9.39 -16.68
N ASN A 163 3.64 9.16 -16.38
CA ASN A 163 2.75 10.14 -15.74
C ASN A 163 1.96 9.62 -14.52
N ARG A 164 2.19 8.38 -14.12
CA ARG A 164 1.63 7.76 -12.92
C ARG A 164 2.49 6.57 -12.47
N ASN A 165 2.20 6.06 -11.28
CA ASN A 165 2.74 4.82 -10.76
C ASN A 165 2.15 3.63 -11.54
N GLN A 166 2.86 2.51 -11.60
CA GLN A 166 2.48 1.35 -12.40
C GLN A 166 1.30 0.56 -11.84
N ILE A 167 1.05 0.62 -10.53
CA ILE A 167 0.10 -0.29 -9.85
C ILE A 167 -0.97 0.45 -9.03
N TYR A 168 -0.65 1.61 -8.43
CA TYR A 168 -1.56 2.32 -7.54
C TYR A 168 -1.37 3.82 -7.60
N ASP A 169 -2.45 4.58 -7.52
CA ASP A 169 -2.42 6.05 -7.59
C ASP A 169 -2.47 6.72 -6.21
N ILE A 170 -2.83 5.96 -5.16
CA ILE A 170 -3.01 6.48 -3.80
C ILE A 170 -1.98 5.84 -2.88
N VAL A 171 -1.36 6.64 -2.02
CA VAL A 171 -0.46 6.19 -0.96
C VAL A 171 -1.00 6.66 0.39
N ILE A 172 -0.93 5.80 1.42
CA ILE A 172 -1.28 6.15 2.80
C ILE A 172 -0.10 5.93 3.74
N ILE A 173 0.09 6.89 4.65
CA ILE A 173 1.22 6.95 5.58
C ILE A 173 0.69 7.30 6.98
N LEU A 174 1.26 6.66 7.98
CA LEU A 174 1.16 7.10 9.38
C LEU A 174 2.57 7.38 9.91
N GLU A 175 2.85 8.62 10.29
CA GLU A 175 4.17 9.12 10.66
C GLU A 175 4.74 8.44 11.92
N ASN A 176 3.86 7.94 12.81
CA ASN A 176 4.28 7.22 14.00
C ASN A 176 4.82 5.81 13.72
N ILE A 177 4.55 5.24 12.55
CA ILE A 177 4.96 3.88 12.16
C ILE A 177 5.97 3.91 11.02
N HIS A 178 5.85 4.88 10.11
CA HIS A 178 6.67 4.96 8.91
C HIS A 178 7.64 6.13 9.02
N ASN A 179 8.90 5.87 8.66
CA ASN A 179 9.95 6.88 8.74
C ASN A 179 9.73 8.01 7.71
N GLN A 180 9.72 9.27 8.17
CA GLN A 180 9.53 10.47 7.34
C GLN A 180 10.68 10.76 6.37
N ASN A 181 11.86 10.16 6.56
CA ASN A 181 13.03 10.42 5.71
C ASN A 181 12.90 9.89 4.28
N TYR A 182 11.83 9.16 3.97
CA TYR A 182 11.47 8.90 2.58
C TYR A 182 10.81 10.15 2.01
N SER A 183 11.58 10.94 1.26
CA SER A 183 11.00 11.63 0.11
C SER A 183 10.41 10.53 -0.77
N LEU A 184 9.10 10.34 -0.64
CA LEU A 184 8.35 9.45 -1.51
C LEU A 184 8.24 10.19 -2.85
N ASP A 185 9.34 10.17 -3.61
CA ASP A 185 9.38 10.50 -5.03
C ASP A 185 8.65 9.38 -5.79
N ILE A 186 7.37 9.23 -5.47
CA ILE A 186 6.44 8.31 -6.07
C ILE A 186 5.60 9.15 -7.00
N ASN A 187 5.46 8.70 -8.24
CA ASN A 187 4.59 9.33 -9.22
C ASN A 187 3.13 8.95 -8.94
N ASN A 188 2.64 9.17 -7.72
CA ASN A 188 1.25 8.91 -7.34
C ASN A 188 0.41 10.19 -7.43
N ASP A 189 -0.90 10.04 -7.43
CA ASP A 189 -1.84 11.17 -7.53
C ASP A 189 -2.16 11.78 -6.17
N LEU A 190 -2.29 10.93 -5.15
CA LEU A 190 -2.70 11.34 -3.82
C LEU A 190 -1.89 10.62 -2.74
N THR A 191 -1.29 11.39 -1.85
CA THR A 191 -0.69 10.88 -0.60
C THR A 191 -1.50 11.37 0.57
N ILE A 192 -1.95 10.45 1.42
CA ILE A 192 -2.65 10.77 2.67
C ILE A 192 -1.72 10.41 3.82
N SER A 193 -1.30 11.40 4.59
CA SER A 193 -0.47 11.24 5.78
C SER A 193 -1.23 11.63 7.04
N PHE A 194 -1.02 10.86 8.10
CA PHE A 194 -1.52 11.10 9.45
C PHE A 194 -0.38 11.04 10.47
#